data_AF-A0A016U9U0-F1
#
_entry.id   AF-A0A016U9U0-F1
#
_cell.length_a   1.000
_cell.length_b   1.000
_cell.length_c   1.000
_cell.angle_alpha   90.00
_cell.angle_beta   90.00
_cell.angle_gamma   90.00
#
_symmetry.space_group_name_H-M   'P 1'
#
loop_
_entity.id
_entity.type
_entity.pdbx_description
1 polymer ?
#
loop_
_entity_poly.entity_id
_entity_poly.type
_entity_poly.pdbx_seq_one_letter_code
_entity_poly.pdbx_strand_id
1 'polypeptide(L)'
;MRKYPLDRQACRLVIGSYAFGADELLYDWRVMGADRGVQMDYDGINDLPQFSMTGFQVFNSTNMTRDRNYSALEVRFYFDRYFGYFLMNFYVPCTLIVLLCWVALWTNREATGDRIGMGITSVLTMVLIVNDSKSDAPKVGFA
;
A
#
# COMPACT_ATOMS: atom_id res chain seq x y z
N MET A 1 -2.10 8.15 -3.05
CA MET A 1 -1.11 7.40 -2.24
C MET A 1 0.07 8.31 -1.90
N ARG A 2 -0.02 9.15 -0.87
CA ARG A 2 1.04 10.15 -0.56
C ARG A 2 2.21 9.59 0.26
N LYS A 3 1.99 8.48 0.96
CA LYS A 3 3.01 7.80 1.80
C LYS A 3 3.48 6.47 1.21
N TYR A 4 3.27 6.26 -0.09
CA TYR A 4 3.78 5.06 -0.74
C TYR A 4 5.29 4.97 -0.58
N PRO A 5 5.87 3.78 -0.33
CA PRO A 5 5.24 2.48 -0.05
C PRO A 5 4.99 2.19 1.45
N LEU A 6 5.22 3.14 2.35
CA LEU A 6 4.95 3.05 3.79
C LEU A 6 3.52 3.50 4.12
N ASP A 7 2.54 2.94 3.41
CA ASP A 7 1.14 3.31 3.52
C ASP A 7 0.28 2.23 4.20
N ARG A 8 -0.67 2.70 5.01
CA ARG A 8 -1.76 1.90 5.53
C ARG A 8 -3.02 2.21 4.74
N GLN A 9 -3.73 1.17 4.34
CA GLN A 9 -4.94 1.28 3.53
C GLN A 9 -6.14 0.75 4.30
N ALA A 10 -7.24 1.50 4.26
CA ALA A 10 -8.52 1.09 4.81
C ALA A 10 -9.48 0.82 3.66
N CYS A 11 -9.80 -0.45 3.42
CA CYS A 11 -10.72 -0.90 2.38
C CYS A 11 -12.11 -1.08 2.98
N ARG A 12 -13.12 -0.41 2.40
CA ARG A 12 -14.52 -0.50 2.84
C ARG A 12 -15.27 -1.51 1.97
N LEU A 13 -15.91 -2.48 2.60
CA LEU A 13 -16.93 -3.33 1.99
C LEU A 13 -18.29 -2.88 2.49
N VAL A 14 -19.17 -2.48 1.58
CA VAL A 14 -20.54 -2.05 1.88
C VAL A 14 -21.50 -3.04 1.23
N ILE A 15 -22.34 -3.66 2.04
CA ILE A 15 -23.35 -4.63 1.62
C ILE A 15 -24.72 -4.01 1.90
N GLY A 16 -25.56 -3.86 0.89
CA GLY A 16 -26.89 -3.31 1.05
C GLY A 16 -27.82 -3.77 -0.05
N SER A 17 -29.11 -3.53 0.15
CA SER A 17 -30.12 -3.80 -0.88
C SER A 17 -30.03 -2.76 -1.99
N TYR A 18 -30.13 -3.21 -3.23
CA TYR A 18 -30.24 -2.33 -4.38
C TYR A 18 -31.69 -1.85 -4.61
N ALA A 19 -32.67 -2.71 -4.32
CA ALA A 19 -34.07 -2.51 -4.72
C ALA A 19 -34.98 -1.99 -3.59
N PHE A 20 -34.66 -2.31 -2.33
CA PHE A 20 -35.52 -2.02 -1.18
C PHE A 20 -34.95 -0.89 -0.32
N GLY A 21 -35.83 0.00 0.16
CA GLY A 21 -35.47 1.09 1.07
C GLY A 21 -35.32 0.62 2.52
N ALA A 22 -34.83 1.51 3.39
CA ALA A 22 -34.70 1.24 4.82
C ALA A 22 -36.05 1.07 5.54
N ASP A 23 -37.15 1.52 4.91
CA ASP A 23 -38.53 1.33 5.35
C ASP A 23 -39.02 -0.11 5.15
N GLU A 24 -38.47 -0.83 4.17
CA GLU A 24 -38.91 -2.18 3.79
C GLU A 24 -37.94 -3.25 4.28
N LEU A 25 -36.63 -2.94 4.32
CA LEU A 25 -35.60 -3.90 4.70
C LEU A 25 -34.51 -3.23 5.54
N LEU A 26 -34.32 -3.78 6.75
CA LEU A 26 -33.32 -3.32 7.70
C LEU A 26 -32.31 -4.44 7.95
N TYR A 27 -31.05 -4.17 7.59
CA TYR A 27 -29.95 -5.10 7.81
C TYR A 27 -29.35 -4.88 9.19
N ASP A 28 -29.11 -5.99 9.90
CA ASP A 28 -28.35 -5.99 11.14
C ASP A 28 -27.32 -7.12 11.14
N TRP A 29 -26.21 -6.88 11.84
CA TRP A 29 -25.17 -7.87 11.98
C TRP A 29 -25.63 -8.97 12.93
N ARG A 30 -25.54 -10.22 12.48
CA ARG A 30 -25.80 -11.35 13.37
C ARG A 30 -24.74 -11.37 14.46
N VAL A 31 -25.17 -11.22 15.72
CA VAL A 31 -24.27 -11.27 16.88
C VAL A 31 -23.82 -12.73 17.09
N MET A 32 -22.64 -13.05 16.58
CA MET A 32 -21.92 -14.30 16.81
C MET A 32 -20.65 -13.96 17.59
N GLY A 33 -20.72 -13.97 18.92
CA GLY A 33 -19.57 -13.64 19.78
C GLY A 33 -19.02 -12.22 19.56
N ALA A 34 -17.69 -12.08 19.61
CA ALA A 34 -17.01 -10.79 19.44
C ALA A 34 -17.01 -10.28 17.98
N ASP A 35 -17.17 -11.16 16.99
CA ASP A 35 -16.87 -10.87 15.58
C ASP A 35 -18.09 -10.42 14.75
N ARG A 36 -19.25 -10.19 15.40
CA ARG A 36 -20.48 -9.64 14.79
C ARG A 36 -20.80 -10.21 13.40
N GLY A 37 -20.65 -11.52 13.21
CA GLY A 37 -21.05 -12.22 11.97
C GLY A 37 -20.04 -12.18 10.83
N VAL A 38 -18.83 -11.68 11.06
CA VAL A 38 -17.73 -11.66 10.09
C VAL A 38 -16.71 -12.71 10.48
N GLN A 39 -16.64 -13.80 9.71
CA GLN A 39 -15.59 -14.82 9.87
C GLN A 39 -14.51 -14.60 8.81
N MET A 40 -13.26 -14.51 9.25
CA MET A 40 -12.10 -14.33 8.38
C MET A 40 -11.32 -15.62 8.24
N ASP A 41 -10.88 -15.90 7.01
CA ASP A 41 -9.90 -16.93 6.75
C ASP A 41 -8.49 -16.33 6.88
N TYR A 42 -7.90 -16.50 8.06
CA TYR A 42 -6.58 -15.96 8.34
C TYR A 42 -5.47 -16.62 7.50
N ASP A 43 -5.66 -17.86 7.06
CA ASP A 43 -4.66 -18.60 6.28
C ASP A 43 -4.57 -18.00 4.86
N GLY A 44 -5.70 -17.81 4.18
CA GLY A 44 -5.74 -17.15 2.88
C GLY A 44 -5.34 -15.66 2.89
N ILE A 45 -5.49 -14.98 4.04
CA ILE A 45 -5.06 -13.58 4.20
C ILE A 45 -3.54 -13.46 4.41
N ASN A 46 -2.92 -14.46 5.05
CA ASN A 46 -1.46 -14.51 5.20
C ASN A 46 -0.74 -14.76 3.86
N ASP A 47 -1.43 -15.32 2.87
CA ASP A 47 -0.91 -15.53 1.52
C ASP A 47 -0.82 -14.26 0.67
N LEU A 48 -1.29 -13.11 1.15
CA LEU A 48 -1.14 -11.85 0.40
C LEU A 48 0.35 -11.44 0.31
N PRO A 49 0.95 -11.38 -0.89
CA PRO A 49 2.39 -11.17 -1.03
C PRO A 49 2.84 -9.72 -0.73
N GLN A 50 1.92 -8.77 -0.76
CA GLN A 50 2.23 -7.33 -0.66
C GLN A 50 1.61 -6.64 0.57
N PHE A 51 0.67 -7.29 1.25
CA PHE A 51 -0.09 -6.67 2.33
C PHE A 51 -0.28 -7.63 3.49
N SER A 52 -0.21 -7.10 4.70
CA SER A 52 -0.60 -7.76 5.92
C SER A 52 -1.92 -7.16 6.40
N MET A 53 -2.92 -7.98 6.70
CA MET A 53 -4.14 -7.48 7.32
C MET A 53 -3.92 -7.32 8.83
N THR A 54 -4.06 -6.09 9.30
CA THR A 54 -3.89 -5.76 10.73
C THR A 54 -5.17 -5.99 11.54
N GLY A 55 -6.33 -5.91 10.90
CA GLY A 55 -7.62 -6.17 11.53
C GLY A 55 -8.80 -5.63 10.73
N PHE A 56 -10.00 -5.80 11.28
CA PHE A 56 -11.24 -5.27 10.71
C PHE A 56 -12.09 -4.55 11.76
N GLN A 57 -12.95 -3.66 11.29
CA GLN A 57 -13.97 -3.00 12.10
C GLN A 57 -15.32 -3.12 11.43
N VAL A 58 -16.31 -3.53 12.21
CA VAL A 58 -17.69 -3.69 11.76
C VAL A 58 -18.50 -2.46 12.16
N PHE A 59 -19.20 -1.88 11.19
CA PHE A 59 -20.10 -0.74 11.39
C PHE A 59 -21.54 -1.21 11.17
N ASN A 60 -22.41 -0.87 12.13
CA ASN A 60 -23.83 -1.19 12.05
C ASN A 60 -24.53 -0.32 11.00
N SER A 61 -25.73 -0.79 10.59
CA SER A 61 -26.67 -0.16 9.67
C SER A 61 -26.44 1.34 9.45
N THR A 62 -25.70 1.67 8.39
CA THR A 62 -25.55 3.05 7.94
C THR A 62 -26.72 3.33 7.01
N ASN A 63 -27.59 4.27 7.39
CA ASN A 63 -28.57 4.85 6.48
C ASN A 63 -27.81 5.67 5.44
N MET A 64 -27.40 5.01 4.36
CA MET A 64 -26.72 5.68 3.26
C MET A 64 -27.78 6.28 2.33
N THR A 65 -27.48 7.48 1.85
CA THR A 65 -28.37 8.20 0.93
C THR A 65 -27.67 8.28 -0.42
N ARG A 66 -28.24 7.61 -1.43
CA ARG A 66 -27.87 7.83 -2.84
C ARG A 66 -28.97 8.61 -3.54
N ASP A 67 -30.20 8.09 -3.49
CA ASP A 67 -31.44 8.74 -3.94
C ASP A 67 -32.59 8.58 -2.91
N ARG A 68 -32.67 7.41 -2.24
CA ARG A 68 -33.56 7.09 -1.12
C ARG A 68 -32.71 6.54 0.04
N ASN A 69 -33.21 6.62 1.28
CA ASN A 69 -32.53 6.00 2.42
C ASN A 69 -32.61 4.48 2.30
N TYR A 70 -31.46 3.81 2.29
CA TYR A 70 -31.37 2.35 2.33
C TYR A 70 -30.47 1.91 3.49
N SER A 71 -30.80 0.76 4.07
CA SER A 71 -29.99 0.14 5.12
C SER A 71 -28.80 -0.56 4.48
N ALA A 72 -27.59 -0.29 4.97
CA ALA A 72 -26.37 -0.97 4.54
C ALA A 72 -25.49 -1.41 5.71
N LEU A 73 -24.83 -2.54 5.55
CA LEU A 73 -23.80 -3.06 6.44
C LEU A 73 -22.42 -2.64 5.90
N GLU A 74 -21.58 -2.09 6.76
CA GLU A 74 -20.22 -1.69 6.37
C GLU A 74 -19.17 -2.44 7.21
N VAL A 75 -18.18 -3.01 6.54
CA VAL A 75 -16.97 -3.57 7.15
C VAL A 75 -15.77 -2.82 6.61
N ARG A 76 -14.89 -2.37 7.51
CA ARG A 76 -13.58 -1.80 7.15
C ARG A 76 -12.48 -2.80 7.43
N PHE A 77 -11.70 -3.08 6.40
CA PHE A 77 -10.50 -3.89 6.47
C PHE A 77 -9.27 -2.97 6.50
N TYR A 78 -8.37 -3.20 7.44
CA TYR A 78 -7.14 -2.43 7.57
C TYR A 78 -5.95 -3.27 7.12
N PHE A 79 -5.30 -2.82 6.05
CA PHE A 79 -4.12 -3.44 5.47
C PHE A 79 -2.89 -2.56 5.69
N ASP A 80 -1.78 -3.16 6.07
CA ASP A 80 -0.44 -2.56 6.10
C ASP A 80 0.38 -3.15 4.96
N ARG A 81 1.13 -2.32 4.23
CA ARG A 81 1.92 -2.79 3.07
C ARG A 81 3.25 -3.36 3.52
N TYR A 82 3.60 -4.55 3.04
CA TYR A 82 4.94 -5.12 3.25
C TYR A 82 5.97 -4.34 2.44
N PHE A 83 6.85 -3.64 3.15
CA PHE A 83 7.88 -2.77 2.56
C PHE A 83 9.23 -3.48 2.31
N GLY A 84 9.37 -4.76 2.70
CA GLY A 84 10.64 -5.49 2.68
C GLY A 84 11.33 -5.52 1.30
N TYR A 85 10.55 -5.70 0.22
CA TYR A 85 11.08 -5.69 -1.15
C TYR A 85 11.67 -4.33 -1.54
N PHE A 86 10.97 -3.23 -1.23
CA PHE A 86 11.45 -1.87 -1.49
C PHE A 86 12.70 -1.54 -0.67
N LEU A 87 12.80 -2.03 0.57
CA LEU A 87 13.98 -1.82 1.38
C LEU A 87 15.23 -2.48 0.77
N MET A 88 15.12 -3.73 0.30
CA MET A 88 16.25 -4.46 -0.27
C MET A 88 16.63 -3.99 -1.69
N ASN A 89 15.65 -3.75 -2.56
CA ASN A 89 15.93 -3.44 -3.97
C ASN A 89 16.09 -1.95 -4.28
N PHE A 90 15.61 -1.05 -3.41
CA PHE A 90 15.72 0.39 -3.63
C PHE A 90 16.63 1.06 -2.59
N TYR A 91 16.39 0.85 -1.29
CA TYR A 91 17.13 1.55 -0.25
C TYR A 91 18.59 1.09 -0.16
N VAL A 92 18.86 -0.21 -0.18
CA VAL A 92 20.23 -0.74 -0.16
C VAL A 92 21.08 -0.19 -1.33
N PRO A 93 20.69 -0.31 -2.61
CA PRO A 93 21.51 0.21 -3.70
C PRO A 93 21.66 1.74 -3.64
N CYS A 94 20.62 2.50 -3.25
CA CYS A 94 20.76 3.95 -3.04
C CYS A 94 21.79 4.29 -1.96
N THR A 95 21.80 3.57 -0.82
CA THR A 95 22.80 3.80 0.23
C THR A 95 24.21 3.45 -0.23
N LEU A 96 24.38 2.35 -1.01
CA LEU A 96 25.66 1.98 -1.59
C LEU A 96 26.18 3.05 -2.56
N ILE A 97 25.30 3.61 -3.41
CA ILE A 97 25.66 4.71 -4.32
C ILE A 97 26.14 5.93 -3.53
N VAL A 98 25.45 6.31 -2.46
CA VAL A 98 25.87 7.45 -1.60
C VAL A 98 27.23 7.20 -0.97
N LEU A 99 27.49 5.99 -0.48
CA LEU A 99 28.79 5.61 0.06
C LEU A 99 29.89 5.67 -1.01
N LEU A 100 29.63 5.16 -2.22
CA LEU A 100 30.56 5.22 -3.34
C LEU A 100 30.86 6.65 -3.78
N CYS A 101 29.85 7.53 -3.79
CA CYS A 101 30.05 8.97 -4.03
C CYS A 101 30.94 9.62 -2.96
N TRP A 102 30.81 9.21 -1.70
CA TRP A 102 31.67 9.70 -0.62
C TRP A 102 33.13 9.23 -0.78
N VAL A 103 33.34 7.97 -1.16
CA VAL A 103 34.69 7.43 -1.42
C VAL A 103 35.33 8.12 -2.63
N ALA A 104 34.57 8.39 -3.69
CA ALA A 104 35.05 9.12 -4.88
C ALA A 104 35.47 10.57 -4.59
N LEU A 105 35.03 11.15 -3.47
CA LEU A 105 35.47 12.45 -2.96
C LEU A 105 36.86 12.39 -2.32
N TRP A 106 37.25 11.23 -1.79
CA TRP A 106 38.57 10.99 -1.20
C TRP A 106 39.63 10.52 -2.20
N THR A 107 39.21 10.02 -3.36
CA THR A 107 40.13 9.60 -4.43
C THR A 107 40.93 10.76 -5.01
N ASN A 108 42.23 10.50 -5.21
CA ASN A 108 43.26 11.45 -5.63
C ASN A 108 42.94 12.13 -6.97
N ARG A 109 43.33 13.40 -7.12
CA ARG A 109 42.88 14.30 -8.21
C ARG A 109 43.37 13.89 -9.60
N GLU A 110 44.41 13.06 -9.68
CA GLU A 110 45.03 12.59 -10.93
C GLU A 110 44.15 11.58 -11.70
N ALA A 111 43.29 10.82 -11.01
CA ALA A 111 42.40 9.84 -11.64
C ALA A 111 41.04 10.43 -12.03
N THR A 112 41.04 11.52 -12.81
CA THR A 112 39.80 12.26 -13.14
C THR A 112 38.82 11.46 -14.00
N GLY A 113 39.31 10.61 -14.92
CA GLY A 113 38.46 9.79 -15.79
C GLY A 113 37.63 8.74 -15.03
N ASP A 114 38.23 8.11 -14.02
CA ASP A 114 37.58 7.06 -13.22
C ASP A 114 36.43 7.63 -12.37
N ARG A 115 36.60 8.85 -11.85
CA ARG A 115 35.55 9.57 -11.10
C ARG A 115 34.34 9.91 -11.97
N ILE A 116 34.58 10.32 -13.23
CA ILE A 116 33.52 10.62 -14.19
C ILE A 116 32.77 9.34 -14.57
N GLY A 117 33.50 8.24 -14.81
CA GLY A 117 32.93 6.92 -15.08
C GLY A 117 32.01 6.45 -13.94
N MET A 118 32.50 6.48 -12.69
CA MET A 118 31.70 6.12 -11.51
C MET A 118 30.44 6.99 -11.35
N GLY A 119 30.55 8.29 -11.62
CA GLY A 119 29.41 9.21 -11.57
C GLY A 119 28.33 8.88 -12.61
N ILE A 120 28.73 8.65 -13.87
CA ILE A 120 27.80 8.30 -14.96
C ILE A 120 27.11 6.96 -14.67
N THR A 121 27.87 5.94 -14.26
CA THR A 121 27.30 4.63 -13.91
C THR A 121 26.33 4.75 -12.74
N SER A 122 26.66 5.53 -11.70
CA SER A 122 25.77 5.75 -10.55
C SER A 122 24.44 6.39 -10.96
N VAL A 123 24.48 7.42 -11.82
CA VAL A 123 23.27 8.07 -12.34
C VAL A 123 22.45 7.11 -13.20
N LEU A 124 23.11 6.36 -14.09
CA LEU A 124 22.44 5.37 -14.93
C LEU A 124 21.76 4.28 -14.08
N THR A 125 22.46 3.74 -13.08
CA THR A 125 21.91 2.76 -12.14
C THR A 125 20.71 3.34 -11.39
N MET A 126 20.79 4.59 -10.93
CA MET A 126 19.68 5.26 -10.26
C MET A 126 18.45 5.39 -11.19
N VAL A 127 18.65 5.75 -12.47
CA VAL A 127 17.57 5.83 -13.46
C VAL A 127 16.94 4.46 -13.71
N LEU A 128 17.75 3.40 -13.81
CA LEU A 128 17.25 2.03 -13.99
C LEU A 128 16.40 1.59 -12.80
N ILE A 129 16.88 1.79 -11.57
CA ILE A 129 16.14 1.46 -10.34
C ILE A 129 14.83 2.24 -10.26
N VAL A 130 14.84 3.54 -10.61
CA VAL A 130 13.62 4.36 -10.58
C VAL A 130 12.61 3.88 -11.62
N ASN A 131 13.05 3.54 -12.83
CA ASN A 131 12.14 3.02 -13.86
C ASN A 131 11.52 1.68 -13.47
N ASP A 132 12.32 0.78 -12.91
CA ASP A 132 11.87 -0.52 -12.41
C ASP A 132 10.85 -0.38 -11.27
N SER A 133 11.14 0.51 -10.32
CA SER A 133 10.21 0.81 -9.22
C SER A 133 8.88 1.43 -9.70
N LYS A 134 8.90 2.19 -10.82
CA LYS A 134 7.70 2.79 -11.43
C LYS A 134 6.87 1.78 -12.21
N SER A 135 7.45 0.73 -12.76
CA SER A 135 6.69 -0.35 -13.40
C SER A 135 5.92 -1.17 -12.38
N ASP A 136 6.49 -1.38 -11.19
CA ASP A 136 5.86 -2.16 -10.13
C ASP A 136 4.83 -1.35 -9.32
N ALA A 137 4.99 -0.03 -9.24
CA ALA A 137 4.06 0.84 -8.55
C ALA A 137 2.81 1.14 -9.41
N PRO A 138 1.60 1.18 -8.83
CA PRO A 138 0.41 1.58 -9.56
C PRO A 138 0.55 3.03 -10.06
N LYS A 139 0.19 3.27 -11.33
CA LYS A 139 0.24 4.60 -11.94
C LYS A 139 -0.77 5.52 -11.25
N VAL A 140 -0.27 6.41 -10.40
CA VAL A 140 -1.08 7.43 -9.73
C VAL A 140 -0.80 8.80 -10.32
N GLY A 141 -1.86 9.51 -10.72
CA GLY A 141 -1.78 10.94 -10.99
C GLY A 141 -1.74 11.69 -9.66
N PHE A 142 -0.69 12.48 -9.43
CA PHE A 142 -0.69 13.45 -8.35
C PHE A 142 -1.25 14.76 -8.94
N ALA A 143 -2.45 15.13 -8.51
CA ALA A 143 -3.02 16.47 -8.71
C ALA A 143 -2.71 17.34 -7.49
#